data_AF-A0A7Y2EM90-F1
#
_entry.id   AF-A0A7Y2EM90-F1
#
_cell.length_a   1.000
_cell.length_b   1.000
_cell.length_c   1.000
_cell.angle_alpha   90.00
_cell.angle_beta   90.00
_cell.angle_gamma   90.00
#
_symmetry.space_group_name_H-M   'P 1'
#
loop_
_entity.id
_entity.type
_entity.pdbx_description
1 polymer ?
#
loop_
_entity_poly.entity_id
_entity_poly.type
_entity_poly.pdbx_seq_one_letter_code
_entity_poly.pdbx_strand_id
1 'polypeptide(L)'
;MPRTIPEAVRELCLGLPETEEVESHGQPNFRGRGKTFATFTVNHHGDGRVALNLAAPPGAQQLHVETEPEYYFVPPYVGPKGWLGVELNKGLA
;
A
#
# COMPACT_ATOMS: atom_id res chain seq x y z
N MET A 1 11.34 10.53 18.07
CA MET A 1 12.28 9.70 17.30
C MET A 1 11.76 9.63 15.87
N PRO A 2 12.61 9.81 14.84
CA PRO A 2 12.20 9.53 13.47
C PRO A 2 11.87 8.04 13.32
N ARG A 3 10.83 7.72 12.53
CA ARG A 3 10.42 6.34 12.23
C ARG A 3 10.91 5.94 10.85
N THR A 4 11.26 4.68 10.68
CA THR A 4 11.45 4.09 9.36
C THR A 4 10.11 3.93 8.64
N ILE A 5 10.13 3.78 7.31
CA ILE A 5 8.90 3.55 6.52
C ILE A 5 8.09 2.35 7.03
N PRO A 6 8.69 1.15 7.26
CA PRO A 6 7.93 0.00 7.76
C PRO A 6 7.29 0.24 9.14
N GLU A 7 7.97 0.96 10.03
CA GLU A 7 7.43 1.31 11.35
C GLU A 7 6.24 2.26 11.22
N ALA A 8 6.36 3.29 10.38
CA ALA A 8 5.26 4.24 10.14
C ALA A 8 4.04 3.56 9.50
N VAL A 9 4.25 2.66 8.53
CA VAL A 9 3.17 1.88 7.91
C VAL A 9 2.45 1.02 8.95
N ARG A 10 3.20 0.29 9.78
CA ARG A 10 2.59 -0.54 10.84
C ARG A 10 1.80 0.28 11.84
N GLU A 11 2.35 1.40 12.29
CA GLU A 11 1.67 2.28 13.24
C GLU A 11 0.34 2.80 12.66
N LEU A 12 0.34 3.27 11.41
CA LEU A 12 -0.86 3.80 10.76
C LEU A 12 -1.89 2.71 10.50
N CYS A 13 -1.49 1.55 9.97
CA CYS A 13 -2.41 0.46 9.67
C CYS A 13 -2.98 -0.17 10.95
N LEU A 14 -2.14 -0.49 11.93
CA LEU A 14 -2.57 -1.12 13.19
C LEU A 14 -3.29 -0.13 14.13
N GLY A 15 -3.18 1.17 13.88
CA GLY A 15 -3.96 2.20 14.58
C GLY A 15 -5.45 2.20 14.19
N LEU A 16 -5.83 1.56 13.08
CA LEU A 16 -7.23 1.44 12.68
C LEU A 16 -7.96 0.38 13.53
N PRO A 17 -9.25 0.58 13.86
CA PRO A 17 -10.02 -0.39 14.64
C PRO A 17 -10.06 -1.77 13.98
N GLU A 18 -10.01 -2.82 14.80
CA GLU A 18 -10.18 -4.22 14.37
C GLU A 18 -9.19 -4.62 13.26
N THR A 19 -7.97 -4.06 13.31
CA THR A 19 -6.91 -4.33 12.34
C THR A 19 -5.86 -5.28 12.88
N GLU A 20 -5.45 -6.21 12.04
CA GLU A 20 -4.34 -7.14 12.28
C GLU A 20 -3.32 -7.07 11.14
N GLU A 21 -2.05 -7.36 11.46
CA GLU A 21 -1.00 -7.66 10.48
C GLU A 21 -0.86 -9.18 10.37
N VAL A 22 -0.94 -9.70 9.16
CA VAL A 22 -0.61 -11.09 8.85
C VAL A 22 0.45 -11.14 7.78
N GLU A 23 1.32 -12.14 7.83
CA GLU A 23 2.26 -12.38 6.74
C GLU A 23 1.55 -13.07 5.56
N SER A 24 1.73 -12.54 4.36
CA SER A 24 1.27 -13.18 3.13
C SER A 24 2.34 -13.09 2.06
N HIS A 25 2.78 -14.23 1.53
CA HIS A 25 3.85 -14.30 0.53
C HIS A 25 5.11 -13.51 0.95
N GLY A 26 5.48 -13.60 2.25
CA GLY A 26 6.64 -12.92 2.83
C GLY A 26 6.49 -11.41 3.00
N GLN A 27 5.28 -10.87 2.88
CA GLN A 27 5.00 -9.44 2.93
C GLN A 27 3.94 -9.13 4.01
N PRO A 28 4.07 -8.01 4.74
CA PRO A 28 3.04 -7.56 5.67
C PRO A 28 1.72 -7.27 4.94
N ASN A 29 0.66 -7.91 5.40
CA ASN A 29 -0.70 -7.78 4.87
C ASN A 29 -1.63 -7.33 6.00
N PHE A 30 -2.23 -6.15 5.86
CA PHE A 30 -3.06 -5.55 6.90
C PHE A 30 -4.54 -5.78 6.61
N ARG A 31 -5.26 -6.29 7.61
CA ARG A 31 -6.66 -6.71 7.49
C ARG A 31 -7.52 -6.04 8.53
N GLY A 32 -8.61 -5.42 8.08
CA GLY A 32 -9.67 -4.91 8.96
C GLY A 32 -10.86 -5.88 8.92
N ARG A 33 -11.30 -6.37 10.09
CA ARG A 33 -12.41 -7.34 10.19
C ARG A 33 -12.23 -8.54 9.25
N GLY A 34 -11.01 -9.06 9.15
CA GLY A 34 -10.65 -10.21 8.32
C GLY A 34 -10.51 -9.93 6.81
N LYS A 35 -10.67 -8.68 6.35
CA LYS A 35 -10.49 -8.31 4.94
C LYS A 35 -9.24 -7.46 4.75
N THR A 36 -8.37 -7.86 3.80
CA THR A 36 -7.18 -7.08 3.46
C THR A 36 -7.57 -5.73 2.88
N PHE A 37 -6.98 -4.67 3.41
CA PHE A 37 -7.08 -3.31 2.85
C PHE A 37 -5.73 -2.73 2.44
N ALA A 38 -4.61 -3.27 2.94
CA ALA A 38 -3.27 -2.81 2.57
C ALA A 38 -2.26 -3.97 2.53
N THR A 39 -1.30 -3.90 1.60
CA THR A 39 -0.12 -4.79 1.58
C THR A 39 1.13 -3.95 1.43
N PHE A 40 2.08 -4.09 2.36
CA PHE A 40 3.36 -3.40 2.28
C PHE A 40 4.36 -4.25 1.50
N THR A 41 4.98 -3.67 0.48
CA THR A 41 5.84 -4.38 -0.45
C THR A 41 7.16 -3.64 -0.63
N VAL A 42 8.28 -4.36 -0.64
CA VAL A 42 9.61 -3.80 -0.89
C VAL A 42 10.24 -4.54 -2.06
N ASN A 43 10.57 -3.81 -3.12
CA ASN A 43 11.16 -4.31 -4.35
C ASN A 43 10.39 -5.52 -4.92
N HIS A 44 9.07 -5.37 -5.03
CA HIS A 44 8.18 -6.48 -5.35
C HIS A 44 8.41 -6.95 -6.79
N HIS A 45 8.96 -8.15 -6.94
CA HIS A 45 9.45 -8.68 -8.23
C HIS A 45 10.49 -7.79 -8.93
N GLY A 46 11.34 -7.12 -8.17
CA GLY A 46 12.42 -6.31 -8.75
C GLY A 46 11.99 -4.95 -9.29
N ASP A 47 10.80 -4.47 -8.90
CA ASP A 47 10.25 -3.20 -9.38
C ASP A 47 10.90 -1.94 -8.76
N GLY A 48 11.80 -2.12 -7.79
CA GLY A 48 12.55 -1.04 -7.15
C GLY A 48 11.75 -0.18 -6.18
N ARG A 49 10.48 -0.50 -5.89
CA ARG A 49 9.58 0.35 -5.09
C ARG A 49 9.55 -0.05 -3.63
N VAL A 50 9.46 0.92 -2.72
CA VAL A 50 8.93 0.70 -1.36
C VAL A 50 7.50 1.18 -1.39
N ALA A 51 6.53 0.28 -1.41
CA ALA A 51 5.15 0.62 -1.72
C ALA A 51 4.13 0.07 -0.74
N LEU A 52 2.98 0.75 -0.69
CA LEU A 52 1.75 0.28 -0.05
C LEU A 52 0.69 0.09 -1.12
N ASN A 53 0.27 -1.16 -1.34
CA ASN A 53 -0.84 -1.48 -2.22
C ASN A 53 -2.14 -1.41 -1.41
N LEU A 54 -3.03 -0.48 -1.75
CA LEU A 54 -4.25 -0.16 -1.03
C LEU A 54 -5.48 -0.61 -1.79
N ALA A 55 -6.44 -1.20 -1.07
CA ALA A 55 -7.81 -1.28 -1.55
C ALA A 55 -8.35 0.16 -1.68
N ALA A 56 -8.82 0.51 -2.86
CA ALA A 56 -9.29 1.85 -3.17
C ALA A 56 -10.76 1.84 -3.63
N PRO A 57 -11.52 2.93 -3.37
CA PRO A 57 -12.87 3.04 -3.90
C PRO A 57 -12.84 3.20 -5.43
N PRO A 58 -13.96 2.90 -6.13
CA PRO A 58 -14.06 3.09 -7.57
C PRO A 58 -13.65 4.51 -7.99
N GLY A 59 -12.83 4.60 -9.05
CA GLY A 59 -12.33 5.87 -9.59
C GLY A 59 -11.07 6.43 -8.92
N ALA A 60 -10.78 6.07 -7.66
CA ALA A 60 -9.61 6.61 -6.96
C ALA A 60 -8.28 6.17 -7.59
N GLN A 61 -8.20 4.91 -8.06
CA GLN A 61 -7.00 4.44 -8.75
C GLN A 61 -6.69 5.28 -10.00
N GLN A 62 -7.69 5.52 -10.84
CA GLN A 62 -7.52 6.29 -12.07
C GLN A 62 -7.15 7.74 -11.74
N LEU A 63 -7.89 8.37 -10.82
CA LEU A 63 -7.64 9.76 -10.40
C LEU A 63 -6.17 9.97 -10.00
N HIS A 64 -5.68 9.20 -9.02
CA HIS A 64 -4.34 9.42 -8.48
C HIS A 64 -3.22 9.08 -9.47
N VAL A 65 -3.38 8.01 -10.27
CA VAL A 65 -2.39 7.63 -11.27
C VAL A 65 -2.31 8.67 -12.40
N GLU A 66 -3.43 9.31 -12.75
CA GLU A 66 -3.45 10.37 -13.77
C GLU A 66 -2.92 11.71 -13.23
N THR A 67 -3.27 12.09 -12.00
CA THR A 67 -2.89 13.39 -11.43
C THR A 67 -1.48 13.41 -10.87
N GLU A 68 -1.01 12.29 -10.32
CA GLU A 68 0.21 12.22 -9.52
C GLU A 68 1.04 10.94 -9.83
N PRO A 69 1.40 10.68 -11.10
CA PRO A 69 2.07 9.46 -11.53
C PRO A 69 3.48 9.25 -10.94
N GLU A 70 4.06 10.28 -10.29
CA GLU A 70 5.33 10.17 -9.58
C GLU A 70 5.20 9.33 -8.30
N TYR A 71 4.05 9.41 -7.62
CA TYR A 71 3.80 8.79 -6.32
C TYR A 71 2.85 7.58 -6.40
N TYR A 72 2.05 7.51 -7.45
CA TYR A 72 1.00 6.50 -7.59
C TYR A 72 1.15 5.64 -8.85
N PHE A 73 0.77 4.37 -8.74
CA PHE A 73 0.82 3.43 -9.85
C PHE A 73 -0.29 2.36 -9.76
N VAL A 74 -0.50 1.64 -10.86
CA VAL A 74 -1.40 0.48 -10.93
C VAL A 74 -0.60 -0.79 -10.61
N PRO A 75 -0.84 -1.49 -9.48
CA PRO A 75 -0.10 -2.70 -9.13
C PRO A 75 -0.42 -3.85 -10.11
N PRO A 76 0.56 -4.65 -10.56
CA PRO A 76 0.33 -5.65 -11.62
C PRO A 76 -0.79 -6.67 -11.35
N TYR A 77 -0.93 -7.14 -10.10
CA TYR A 77 -1.84 -8.25 -9.76
C TYR A 77 -3.17 -7.81 -9.17
N VAL A 78 -3.16 -6.77 -8.33
CA VAL A 78 -4.36 -6.25 -7.65
C VAL A 78 -4.90 -4.99 -8.32
N GLY A 79 -4.12 -4.35 -9.19
CA GLY A 79 -4.54 -3.19 -9.97
C GLY A 79 -5.76 -3.46 -10.85
N PRO A 80 -5.86 -4.59 -11.58
CA PRO A 80 -7.09 -4.95 -12.31
C PRO A 80 -8.33 -5.09 -11.43
N LYS A 81 -8.16 -5.24 -10.10
CA LYS A 81 -9.25 -5.25 -9.10
C LYS A 81 -9.48 -3.87 -8.48
N GLY A 82 -8.90 -2.81 -9.04
CA GLY A 82 -9.06 -1.42 -8.60
C GLY A 82 -8.13 -0.98 -7.46
N TRP A 83 -7.11 -1.76 -7.10
CA TRP A 83 -6.18 -1.39 -6.02
C TRP A 83 -5.16 -0.34 -6.47
N LEU A 84 -4.83 0.60 -5.59
CA LEU A 84 -3.88 1.67 -5.83
C LEU A 84 -2.52 1.35 -5.20
N GLY A 85 -1.43 1.48 -5.96
CA GLY A 85 -0.08 1.43 -5.41
C GLY A 85 0.40 2.84 -5.04
N VAL A 86 0.94 3.01 -3.83
CA VAL A 86 1.55 4.26 -3.35
C VAL A 86 3.04 4.00 -3.11
N GLU A 87 3.92 4.75 -3.77
CA GLU A 87 5.37 4.67 -3.59
C GLU A 87 5.83 5.57 -2.43
N LEU A 88 6.34 4.97 -1.36
CA LEU A 88 6.63 5.62 -0.08
C LEU A 88 8.05 6.19 -0.01
N ASN A 89 8.93 5.83 -0.95
CA ASN A 89 10.32 6.27 -1.01
C ASN A 89 10.54 7.54 -1.87
N LYS A 90 9.47 8.25 -2.26
CA LYS A 90 9.55 9.45 -3.11
C LYS A 90 9.07 10.75 -2.46
N GLY A 91 8.79 10.75 -1.16
CA GLY A 91 7.97 11.80 -0.57
C GLY A 91 6.51 11.61 -0.98
N LEU A 92 5.59 12.26 -0.27
CA LEU A 92 4.18 12.35 -0.63
C LEU A 92 3.89 13.84 -0.85
N ALA A 93 3.17 14.18 -1.92
CA ALA A 93 2.72 15.55 -2.15
C ALA A 93 1.74 16.01 -1.06
#